data_AF-A0A7W7A8F9-F1
#
_entry.id   AF-A0A7W7A8F9-F1
#
_cell.length_a   1.000
_cell.length_b   1.000
_cell.length_c   1.000
_cell.angle_alpha   90.00
_cell.angle_beta   90.00
_cell.angle_gamma   90.00
#
_symmetry.space_group_name_H-M   'P 1'
#
loop_
_entity.id
_entity.type
_entity.pdbx_description
1 polymer ?
#
loop_
_entity_poly.entity_id
_entity_poly.type
_entity_poly.pdbx_seq_one_letter_code
_entity_poly.pdbx_strand_id
1 'polypeptide(L)'
;MTERGRGHVARDADNLQIGPSAVRWTGIALEIDIEEQDKRVGVPWQRRVAGKVRVHPEAMNDRAFALDPEGCHRWHCLAPRARIEVVMEKPGLKWKGSAYLDSNFGSESLEEGFRVWHWSRAHGRRDSTVCYEGIRRNGQAFASALRFGADGVPHEEEVLPPVAPLPNTLWQMERKTRADRGHASVIRTWEDAPFYARSTLASRLFGEPVIAVQESLDLDRFASPVVQFMLPYRIPRVG
;
A
#
# COMPACT_ATOMS: atom_id res chain seq x y z
N MET A 1 0.57 -11.44 9.12
CA MET A 1 -0.72 -11.11 9.74
C MET A 1 -1.80 -11.33 8.69
N THR A 2 -2.60 -12.39 8.81
CA THR A 2 -3.75 -12.67 7.93
C THR A 2 -4.97 -12.80 8.82
N GLU A 3 -6.18 -12.60 8.30
CA GLU A 3 -7.40 -12.90 9.07
C GLU A 3 -7.53 -14.39 9.37
N ARG A 4 -6.74 -15.23 8.69
CA ARG A 4 -6.65 -16.67 8.90
C ARG A 4 -5.54 -17.04 9.88
N GLY A 5 -5.76 -18.08 10.68
CA GLY A 5 -4.76 -18.65 11.57
C GLY A 5 -3.57 -19.29 10.83
N ARG A 6 -2.50 -19.59 11.57
CA ARG A 6 -1.24 -20.15 11.03
C ARG A 6 -1.43 -21.42 10.20
N GLY A 7 -2.38 -22.29 10.58
CA GLY A 7 -2.68 -23.54 9.86
C GLY A 7 -3.23 -23.35 8.45
N HIS A 8 -3.70 -22.14 8.13
CA HIS A 8 -4.24 -21.77 6.83
C HIS A 8 -3.24 -20.98 5.98
N VAL A 9 -1.98 -20.86 6.41
CA VAL A 9 -0.95 -20.11 5.70
C VAL A 9 0.21 -21.03 5.38
N ALA A 10 0.53 -21.16 4.10
CA ALA A 10 1.72 -21.85 3.62
C ALA A 10 2.53 -20.90 2.73
N ARG A 11 3.85 -20.96 2.82
CA ARG A 11 4.74 -20.11 2.04
C ARG A 11 6.02 -20.85 1.68
N ASP A 12 6.45 -20.69 0.44
CA ASP A 12 7.78 -21.04 -0.04
C ASP A 12 8.43 -19.84 -0.76
N ALA A 13 9.43 -20.09 -1.60
CA ALA A 13 10.15 -19.03 -2.32
C ALA A 13 9.26 -18.28 -3.31
N ASP A 14 8.38 -19.01 -4.02
CA ASP A 14 7.59 -18.49 -5.14
C ASP A 14 6.08 -18.50 -4.85
N ASN A 15 5.64 -19.11 -3.75
CA ASN A 15 4.22 -19.26 -3.42
C ASN A 15 3.91 -18.73 -2.03
N LEU A 16 2.81 -18.01 -1.91
CA LEU A 16 2.14 -17.67 -0.66
C LEU A 16 0.67 -18.07 -0.76
N GLN A 17 0.28 -19.09 0.00
CA GLN A 17 -1.10 -19.54 0.10
C GLN A 17 -1.72 -19.05 1.40
N ILE A 18 -2.93 -18.48 1.32
CA ILE A 18 -3.71 -17.98 2.46
C ILE A 18 -5.12 -18.55 2.33
N GLY A 19 -5.36 -19.69 2.96
CA GLY A 19 -6.58 -20.48 2.80
C GLY A 19 -6.73 -20.95 1.35
N PRO A 20 -7.86 -20.66 0.68
CA PRO A 20 -8.08 -21.04 -0.71
C PRO A 20 -7.48 -20.04 -1.72
N SER A 21 -7.05 -18.84 -1.28
CA SER A 21 -6.37 -17.85 -2.12
C SER A 21 -4.87 -18.12 -2.17
N ALA A 22 -4.23 -17.76 -3.29
CA ALA A 22 -2.79 -17.94 -3.46
C ALA A 22 -2.17 -16.81 -4.29
N VAL A 23 -0.91 -16.52 -3.99
CA VAL A 23 -0.03 -15.65 -4.76
C VAL A 23 1.15 -16.50 -5.23
N ARG A 24 1.44 -16.49 -6.53
CA ARG A 24 2.53 -17.24 -7.15
C ARG A 24 3.39 -16.34 -8.03
N TRP A 25 4.69 -16.42 -7.86
CA TRP A 25 5.66 -15.89 -8.80
C TRP A 25 5.96 -16.95 -9.88
N THR A 26 5.86 -16.56 -11.15
CA THR A 26 6.07 -17.46 -12.30
C THR A 26 7.45 -17.28 -12.96
N GLY A 27 8.31 -16.45 -12.37
CA GLY A 27 9.56 -15.98 -12.99
C GLY A 27 9.38 -14.72 -13.84
N ILE A 28 8.19 -14.48 -14.39
CA ILE A 28 7.90 -13.32 -15.27
C ILE A 28 6.69 -12.50 -14.85
N ALA A 29 5.86 -13.03 -13.96
CA ALA A 29 4.62 -12.40 -13.51
C ALA A 29 4.22 -12.90 -12.12
N LEU A 30 3.53 -12.04 -11.38
CA LEU A 30 2.83 -12.40 -10.15
C LEU A 30 1.40 -12.79 -10.50
N GLU A 31 1.04 -14.05 -10.28
CA GLU A 31 -0.31 -14.56 -10.41
C GLU A 31 -0.97 -14.62 -9.04
N ILE A 32 -2.18 -14.06 -8.92
CA ILE A 32 -2.95 -14.05 -7.68
C ILE A 32 -4.29 -14.72 -7.98
N ASP A 33 -4.51 -15.88 -7.37
CA ASP A 33 -5.80 -16.55 -7.33
C ASP A 33 -6.54 -16.07 -6.08
N ILE A 34 -7.70 -15.43 -6.28
CA ILE A 34 -8.56 -14.92 -5.22
C ILE A 34 -9.73 -15.88 -5.06
N GLU A 35 -9.96 -16.34 -3.84
CA GLU A 35 -11.13 -17.10 -3.43
C GLU A 35 -11.50 -16.66 -2.01
N GLU A 36 -12.32 -15.61 -1.91
CA GLU A 36 -12.66 -14.98 -0.64
C GLU A 36 -14.18 -14.79 -0.50
N GLN A 37 -14.60 -14.37 0.68
CA GLN A 37 -15.98 -14.02 0.97
C GLN A 37 -16.05 -12.62 1.58
N ASP A 38 -17.12 -11.89 1.31
CA ASP A 38 -17.38 -10.62 1.99
C ASP A 38 -17.69 -10.87 3.47
N LYS A 39 -16.73 -10.55 4.34
CA LYS A 39 -16.82 -10.82 5.78
C LYS A 39 -17.36 -9.65 6.59
N ARG A 40 -17.79 -8.55 5.97
CA ARG A 40 -18.28 -7.39 6.73
C ARG A 40 -19.51 -7.75 7.55
N VAL A 41 -19.51 -7.36 8.83
CA VAL A 41 -20.67 -7.55 9.70
C VAL A 41 -21.87 -6.82 9.09
N GLY A 42 -22.98 -7.55 8.91
CA GLY A 42 -24.21 -7.04 8.28
C GLY A 42 -24.39 -7.38 6.79
N VAL A 43 -23.49 -8.16 6.17
CA VAL A 43 -23.70 -8.74 4.83
C VAL A 43 -24.19 -10.19 4.96
N PRO A 44 -25.52 -10.46 4.95
CA PRO A 44 -26.08 -11.77 5.33
C PRO A 44 -25.67 -12.93 4.41
N TRP A 45 -25.23 -12.65 3.19
CA TRP A 45 -24.95 -13.68 2.17
C TRP A 45 -23.45 -13.94 1.94
N GLN A 46 -22.56 -13.25 2.68
CA GLN A 46 -21.09 -13.37 2.59
C GLN A 46 -20.59 -13.61 1.16
N ARG A 47 -20.88 -12.65 0.27
CA ARG A 47 -20.74 -12.85 -1.18
C ARG A 47 -19.34 -13.34 -1.54
N ARG A 48 -19.29 -14.43 -2.31
CA ARG A 48 -18.03 -14.96 -2.89
C ARG A 48 -17.39 -13.89 -3.77
N VAL A 49 -16.09 -13.70 -3.59
CA VAL A 49 -15.21 -12.86 -4.40
C VAL A 49 -14.13 -13.79 -4.95
N ALA A 50 -14.20 -14.08 -6.25
CA ALA A 50 -13.34 -15.09 -6.85
C ALA A 50 -12.84 -14.63 -8.22
N GLY A 51 -11.57 -14.90 -8.50
CA GLY A 51 -10.92 -14.41 -9.71
C GLY A 51 -9.43 -14.61 -9.77
N LYS A 52 -8.84 -14.12 -10.86
CA LYS A 52 -7.41 -14.13 -11.11
C LYS A 52 -6.92 -12.72 -11.42
N VAL A 53 -5.80 -12.36 -10.80
CA VAL A 53 -5.04 -11.15 -11.10
C VAL A 53 -3.67 -11.57 -11.60
N ARG A 54 -3.21 -10.97 -12.70
CA ARG A 54 -1.84 -11.16 -13.22
C ARG A 54 -1.16 -9.80 -13.23
N VAL A 55 -0.03 -9.69 -12.55
CA VAL A 55 0.81 -8.50 -12.54
C VAL A 55 2.09 -8.83 -13.29
N HIS A 56 2.39 -8.03 -14.32
CA HIS A 56 3.55 -8.17 -15.19
C HIS A 56 4.48 -6.99 -14.93
N PRO A 57 5.52 -7.15 -14.10
CA PRO A 57 6.54 -6.13 -13.91
C PRO A 57 7.14 -5.67 -15.25
N GLU A 58 7.30 -4.36 -15.42
CA GLU A 58 8.03 -3.81 -16.57
C GLU A 58 9.54 -3.74 -16.28
N ALA A 59 9.88 -3.52 -15.01
CA ALA A 59 11.21 -3.65 -14.47
C ALA A 59 11.13 -4.14 -13.02
N MET A 60 12.15 -4.90 -12.61
CA MET A 60 12.31 -5.38 -11.24
C MET A 60 13.35 -4.52 -10.53
N ASN A 61 13.11 -4.25 -9.25
CA ASN A 61 14.10 -3.64 -8.36
C ASN A 61 14.50 -4.67 -7.30
N ASP A 62 15.79 -4.82 -7.05
CA ASP A 62 16.36 -5.75 -6.09
C ASP A 62 16.65 -5.11 -4.72
N ARG A 63 16.52 -3.78 -4.61
CA ARG A 63 16.84 -3.04 -3.40
C ARG A 63 15.62 -2.83 -2.51
N ALA A 64 15.73 -3.32 -1.27
CA ALA A 64 14.87 -2.95 -0.16
C ALA A 64 15.47 -1.77 0.64
N PHE A 65 14.61 -1.00 1.29
CA PHE A 65 14.95 0.21 2.04
C PHE A 65 14.52 0.06 3.49
N ALA A 66 15.42 0.40 4.41
CA ALA A 66 15.10 0.49 5.83
C ALA A 66 14.30 1.77 6.10
N LEU A 67 13.21 1.65 6.85
CA LEU A 67 12.36 2.79 7.25
C LEU A 67 12.78 3.36 8.62
N ASP A 68 13.52 2.58 9.39
CA ASP A 68 14.15 2.93 10.66
C ASP A 68 15.67 2.65 10.61
N PRO A 69 16.48 3.35 11.43
CA PRO A 69 17.93 3.15 11.48
C PRO A 69 18.37 1.72 11.80
N GLU A 70 17.58 1.02 12.62
CA GLU A 70 17.85 -0.35 13.07
C GLU A 70 17.50 -1.41 12.01
N GLY A 71 16.74 -1.03 10.98
CA GLY A 71 16.30 -1.90 9.90
C GLY A 71 15.28 -2.96 10.34
N CYS A 72 14.53 -2.67 11.40
CA CYS A 72 13.41 -3.47 11.90
C CYS A 72 12.21 -3.47 10.94
N HIS A 73 12.07 -2.41 10.14
CA HIS A 73 11.04 -2.23 9.12
C HIS A 73 11.68 -1.96 7.77
N ARG A 74 11.28 -2.76 6.78
CA ARG A 74 11.79 -2.67 5.42
C ARG A 74 10.65 -2.59 4.43
N TRP A 75 10.79 -1.64 3.52
CA TRP A 75 9.92 -1.51 2.36
C TRP A 75 10.72 -1.80 1.09
N HIS A 76 10.11 -2.54 0.18
CA HIS A 76 10.74 -2.95 -1.07
C HIS A 76 9.76 -2.72 -2.21
N CYS A 77 10.01 -1.70 -3.02
CA CYS A 77 9.35 -1.56 -4.32
C CYS A 77 9.87 -2.65 -5.25
N LEU A 78 9.10 -3.72 -5.47
CA LEU A 78 9.52 -4.85 -6.32
C LEU A 78 9.42 -4.49 -7.80
N ALA A 79 8.33 -3.82 -8.19
CA ALA A 79 8.11 -3.35 -9.56
C ALA A 79 7.50 -1.94 -9.53
N PRO A 80 8.33 -0.89 -9.75
CA PRO A 80 7.88 0.50 -9.76
C PRO A 80 6.83 0.80 -10.84
N ARG A 81 6.83 -0.01 -11.90
CA ARG A 81 5.81 -0.02 -12.94
C ARG A 81 5.57 -1.46 -13.38
N ALA A 82 4.29 -1.77 -13.57
CA ALA A 82 3.82 -3.06 -14.03
C ALA A 82 2.54 -2.88 -14.85
N ARG A 83 2.20 -3.88 -15.65
CA ARG A 83 0.86 -4.02 -16.24
C ARG A 83 0.05 -5.00 -15.40
N ILE A 84 -1.23 -4.75 -15.24
CA ILE A 84 -2.13 -5.63 -14.51
C ILE A 84 -3.28 -6.08 -15.40
N GLU A 85 -3.64 -7.35 -15.26
CA GLU A 85 -4.84 -7.94 -15.84
C GLU A 85 -5.68 -8.54 -14.72
N VAL A 86 -6.95 -8.13 -14.64
CA VAL A 86 -7.88 -8.62 -13.62
C VAL A 86 -9.05 -9.29 -14.30
N VAL A 87 -9.34 -10.53 -13.89
CA VAL A 87 -10.50 -11.31 -14.32
C VAL A 87 -11.17 -11.89 -13.07
N MET A 88 -12.24 -11.26 -12.61
CA MET A 88 -13.04 -11.78 -11.49
C MET A 88 -14.24 -12.55 -12.02
N GLU A 89 -14.29 -13.84 -11.74
CA GLU A 89 -15.47 -14.68 -11.96
C GLU A 89 -16.66 -14.16 -11.13
N LYS A 90 -16.39 -13.80 -9.87
CA LYS A 90 -17.33 -13.12 -8.97
C LYS A 90 -16.68 -11.84 -8.48
N PRO A 91 -17.22 -10.64 -8.81
CA PRO A 91 -18.59 -10.39 -9.28
C PRO A 91 -18.79 -10.36 -10.81
N GLY A 92 -17.86 -10.88 -11.63
CA GLY A 92 -17.99 -10.86 -13.09
C GLY A 92 -17.46 -9.57 -13.72
N LEU A 93 -16.22 -9.19 -13.38
CA LEU A 93 -15.56 -8.01 -13.94
C LEU A 93 -14.22 -8.36 -14.58
N LYS A 94 -13.86 -7.64 -15.64
CA LYS A 94 -12.58 -7.79 -16.33
C LYS A 94 -12.05 -6.44 -16.77
N TRP A 95 -10.79 -6.16 -16.48
CA TRP A 95 -10.10 -4.95 -16.93
C TRP A 95 -8.58 -5.15 -16.97
N LYS A 96 -7.89 -4.21 -17.63
CA LYS A 96 -6.43 -4.13 -17.67
C LYS A 96 -5.99 -2.70 -17.37
N GLY A 97 -4.80 -2.53 -16.83
CA GLY A 97 -4.30 -1.20 -16.48
C GLY A 97 -2.82 -1.17 -16.11
N SER A 98 -2.40 -0.05 -15.57
CA SER A 98 -1.08 0.11 -14.93
C SER A 98 -1.15 -0.34 -13.47
N ALA A 99 -0.03 -0.84 -12.98
CA ALA A 99 0.16 -1.30 -11.62
C ALA A 99 1.56 -0.95 -11.13
N TYR A 100 1.76 -1.20 -9.84
CA TYR A 100 3.08 -1.29 -9.23
C TYR A 100 2.97 -2.37 -8.16
N LEU A 101 4.10 -2.97 -7.82
CA LEU A 101 4.23 -4.00 -6.81
C LEU A 101 5.25 -3.59 -5.75
N ASP A 102 4.87 -3.69 -4.49
CA ASP A 102 5.79 -3.59 -3.36
C ASP A 102 5.51 -4.64 -2.29
N SER A 103 6.47 -4.76 -1.38
CA SER A 103 6.40 -5.59 -0.20
C SER A 103 6.90 -4.81 1.00
N ASN A 104 6.28 -5.07 2.15
CA ASN A 104 6.71 -4.55 3.45
C ASN A 104 6.96 -5.74 4.36
N PHE A 105 8.09 -5.75 5.06
CA PHE A 105 8.46 -6.81 5.99
C PHE A 105 9.33 -6.25 7.12
N GLY A 106 9.31 -6.94 8.26
CA GLY A 106 10.01 -6.47 9.44
C GLY A 106 10.02 -7.49 10.57
N SER A 107 10.75 -7.17 11.64
CA SER A 107 10.88 -7.99 12.85
C SER A 107 9.90 -7.62 13.96
N GLU A 108 9.17 -6.51 13.81
CA GLU A 108 8.21 -6.00 14.80
C GLU A 108 6.94 -5.46 14.12
N SER A 109 5.93 -5.11 14.93
CA SER A 109 4.69 -4.51 14.42
C SER A 109 4.88 -3.02 14.12
N LEU A 110 4.02 -2.48 13.24
CA LEU A 110 4.15 -1.10 12.80
C LEU A 110 4.01 -0.11 13.96
N GLU A 111 3.10 -0.37 14.90
CA GLU A 111 2.86 0.49 16.06
C GLU A 111 4.04 0.53 17.04
N GLU A 112 4.90 -0.49 17.09
CA GLU A 112 6.16 -0.44 17.85
C GLU A 112 7.17 0.49 17.17
N GLY A 113 7.21 0.54 15.84
CA GLY A 113 8.19 1.33 15.09
C GLY A 113 7.78 2.77 14.78
N PHE A 114 6.48 3.05 14.61
CA PHE A 114 6.00 4.33 14.07
C PHE A 114 4.76 4.86 14.81
N ARG A 115 4.60 6.18 14.81
CA ARG A 115 3.40 6.90 15.29
C ARG A 115 2.48 7.28 14.14
N VAL A 116 3.06 7.87 13.10
CA VAL A 116 2.34 8.31 11.91
C VAL A 116 3.20 8.03 10.69
N TRP A 117 2.56 7.63 9.62
CA TRP A 117 3.22 7.37 8.35
C TRP A 117 2.30 7.79 7.19
N HIS A 118 2.87 8.54 6.24
CA HIS A 118 2.29 8.84 4.94
C HIS A 118 3.14 8.24 3.82
N TRP A 119 2.46 7.69 2.84
CA TRP A 119 3.06 7.15 1.64
C TRP A 119 2.31 7.68 0.43
N SER A 120 3.04 8.00 -0.64
CA SER A 120 2.40 8.23 -1.93
C SER A 120 3.24 7.67 -3.05
N ARG A 121 2.58 7.35 -4.15
CA ARG A 121 3.23 6.98 -5.39
C ARG A 121 2.54 7.58 -6.59
N ALA A 122 3.31 7.90 -7.61
CA ALA A 122 2.81 8.42 -8.87
C ALA A 122 3.59 7.81 -10.04
N HIS A 123 2.88 7.57 -11.13
CA HIS A 123 3.47 7.27 -12.42
C HIS A 123 3.67 8.58 -13.18
N GLY A 124 4.93 8.97 -13.39
CA GLY A 124 5.29 10.03 -14.32
C GLY A 124 5.26 9.53 -15.76
N ARG A 125 5.71 10.35 -16.71
CA ARG A 125 5.78 9.95 -18.12
C ARG A 125 6.82 8.86 -18.37
N ARG A 126 7.96 8.93 -17.68
CA ARG A 126 9.10 8.03 -17.87
C ARG A 126 9.60 7.37 -16.59
N ASP A 127 9.11 7.84 -15.45
CA ASP A 127 9.51 7.35 -14.15
C ASP A 127 8.30 6.96 -13.29
N SER A 128 8.61 6.42 -12.12
CA SER A 128 7.69 6.28 -11.01
C SER A 128 8.31 6.98 -9.81
N THR A 129 7.53 7.78 -9.10
CA THR A 129 7.97 8.41 -7.84
C THR A 129 7.24 7.74 -6.68
N VAL A 130 7.98 7.46 -5.61
CA VAL A 130 7.44 7.08 -4.30
C VAL A 130 7.95 8.06 -3.26
N CYS A 131 7.04 8.60 -2.44
CA CYS A 131 7.38 9.39 -1.27
C CYS A 131 6.96 8.64 -0.02
N TYR A 132 7.86 8.56 0.95
CA TYR A 132 7.63 8.04 2.29
C TYR A 132 7.91 9.16 3.29
N GLU A 133 7.03 9.37 4.27
CA GLU A 133 7.36 10.24 5.39
C GLU A 133 6.56 9.90 6.63
N GLY A 134 7.05 10.26 7.80
CA GLY A 134 6.35 9.97 9.04
C GLY A 134 7.11 10.38 10.28
N ILE A 135 6.61 9.88 11.41
CA ILE A 135 7.18 10.06 12.75
C ILE A 135 7.35 8.66 13.33
N ARG A 136 8.59 8.32 13.69
CA ARG A 136 8.93 7.07 14.37
C ARG A 136 8.41 7.07 15.80
N ARG A 137 8.30 5.90 16.42
CA ARG A 137 7.84 5.75 17.81
C ARG A 137 8.67 6.58 18.80
N ASN A 138 9.98 6.71 18.55
CA ASN A 138 10.89 7.56 19.33
C ASN A 138 10.70 9.09 19.12
N GLY A 139 9.75 9.50 18.27
CA GLY A 139 9.45 10.91 17.97
C GLY A 139 10.27 11.53 16.83
N GLN A 140 11.27 10.82 16.28
CA GLN A 140 12.07 11.33 15.16
C GLN A 140 11.27 11.30 13.85
N ALA A 141 11.32 12.40 13.11
CA ALA A 141 10.76 12.46 11.77
C ALA A 141 11.65 11.71 10.76
N PHE A 142 11.03 11.20 9.71
CA PHE A 142 11.73 10.67 8.54
C PHE A 142 10.98 11.03 7.27
N ALA A 143 11.73 11.18 6.18
CA ALA A 143 11.17 11.35 4.87
C ALA A 143 12.15 10.90 3.79
N SER A 144 11.64 10.36 2.70
CA SER A 144 12.39 10.02 1.50
C SER A 144 11.51 10.19 0.27
N ALA A 145 12.15 10.50 -0.86
CA ALA A 145 11.54 10.45 -2.18
C ALA A 145 12.46 9.64 -3.09
N LEU A 146 11.90 8.60 -3.67
CA LEU A 146 12.59 7.67 -4.56
C LEU A 146 11.96 7.77 -5.94
N ARG A 147 12.80 7.98 -6.95
CA ARG A 147 12.41 7.91 -8.34
C ARG A 147 12.99 6.67 -8.98
N PHE A 148 12.17 6.01 -9.75
CA PHE A 148 12.52 4.79 -10.43
C PHE A 148 12.47 5.05 -11.93
N GLY A 149 13.59 4.83 -12.60
CA GLY A 149 13.66 4.88 -14.06
C GLY A 149 12.91 3.71 -14.71
N ALA A 150 12.96 3.65 -16.04
CA ALA A 150 12.40 2.53 -16.81
C ALA A 150 13.13 1.20 -16.56
N ASP A 151 14.37 1.25 -16.04
CA ASP A 151 15.17 0.10 -15.62
C ASP A 151 14.79 -0.41 -14.21
N GLY A 152 13.91 0.31 -13.50
CA GLY A 152 13.51 -0.02 -12.13
C GLY A 152 14.56 0.34 -11.08
N VAL A 153 15.69 0.94 -11.47
CA VAL A 153 16.75 1.31 -10.52
C VAL A 153 16.29 2.52 -9.68
N PRO A 154 16.39 2.44 -8.35
CA PRO A 154 16.00 3.54 -7.47
C PRO A 154 17.05 4.64 -7.41
N HIS A 155 16.60 5.89 -7.57
CA HIS A 155 17.35 7.11 -7.33
C HIS A 155 16.71 7.87 -6.17
N GLU A 156 17.48 8.11 -5.12
CA GLU A 156 17.03 8.90 -3.99
C GLU A 156 17.23 10.39 -4.27
N GLU A 157 16.18 11.17 -4.04
CA GLU A 157 16.17 12.60 -4.30
C GLU A 157 16.72 13.36 -3.09
N GLU A 158 17.80 14.11 -3.31
CA GLU A 158 18.43 14.94 -2.27
C GLU A 158 17.50 16.05 -1.78
N VAL A 159 16.75 16.64 -2.71
CA VAL A 159 15.80 17.71 -2.43
C VAL A 159 14.39 17.16 -2.56
N LEU A 160 13.78 16.88 -1.42
CA LEU A 160 12.41 16.39 -1.37
C LEU A 160 11.42 17.48 -1.84
N PRO A 161 10.37 17.12 -2.60
CA PRO A 161 9.31 18.06 -2.91
C PRO A 161 8.67 18.57 -1.60
N PRO A 162 8.20 19.84 -1.57
CA PRO A 162 7.57 20.40 -0.38
C PRO A 162 6.38 19.58 0.09
N VAL A 163 6.11 19.65 1.40
CA VAL A 163 4.92 19.04 1.99
C VAL A 163 3.68 19.74 1.46
N ALA A 164 2.71 18.96 1.02
CA ALA A 164 1.40 19.39 0.57
C ALA A 164 0.34 18.86 1.54
N PRO A 165 -0.25 19.71 2.41
CA PRO A 165 -1.31 19.29 3.31
C PRO A 165 -2.57 18.93 2.51
N LEU A 166 -3.33 17.97 3.01
CA LEU A 166 -4.59 17.54 2.44
C LEU A 166 -5.71 17.77 3.46
N PRO A 167 -6.98 17.94 3.02
CA PRO A 167 -8.10 18.02 3.95
C PRO A 167 -8.14 16.81 4.88
N ASN A 168 -8.61 16.97 6.11
CA ASN A 168 -8.81 15.84 7.01
C ASN A 168 -9.82 14.83 6.45
N THR A 169 -9.76 13.60 6.95
CA THR A 169 -10.75 12.57 6.64
C THR A 169 -12.04 12.75 7.44
N LEU A 170 -13.07 11.94 7.17
CA LEU A 170 -14.30 11.96 7.98
C LEU A 170 -14.03 11.62 9.45
N TRP A 171 -13.03 10.76 9.71
CA TRP A 171 -12.54 10.44 11.05
C TRP A 171 -11.59 11.50 11.63
N GLN A 172 -11.48 12.67 11.02
CA GLN A 172 -10.57 13.75 11.43
C GLN A 172 -9.11 13.29 11.49
N MET A 173 -8.70 12.38 10.61
CA MET A 173 -7.30 12.01 10.47
C MET A 173 -6.60 13.04 9.59
N GLU A 174 -5.47 13.56 10.05
CA GLU A 174 -4.63 14.44 9.26
C GLU A 174 -3.98 13.68 8.10
N ARG A 175 -3.88 14.36 6.96
CA ARG A 175 -3.31 13.79 5.75
C ARG A 175 -2.35 14.78 5.11
N LYS A 176 -1.27 14.25 4.57
CA LYS A 176 -0.33 15.01 3.75
C LYS A 176 0.31 14.14 2.70
N THR A 177 0.85 14.80 1.68
CA THR A 177 1.71 14.21 0.66
C THR A 177 2.88 15.15 0.39
N ARG A 178 3.72 14.81 -0.58
CA ARG A 178 4.68 15.73 -1.18
C ARG A 178 4.26 16.06 -2.60
N ALA A 179 4.42 17.32 -2.97
CA ALA A 179 4.11 17.81 -4.32
C ALA A 179 4.87 19.12 -4.58
N ASP A 180 5.14 19.39 -5.86
CA ASP A 180 5.70 20.65 -6.30
C ASP A 180 4.87 21.83 -5.78
N ARG A 181 5.56 22.86 -5.29
CA ARG A 181 4.94 24.06 -4.68
C ARG A 181 4.05 23.76 -3.48
N GLY A 182 4.12 22.55 -2.90
CA GLY A 182 3.32 22.15 -1.75
C GLY A 182 1.82 22.04 -2.04
N HIS A 183 1.43 21.77 -3.29
CA HIS A 183 0.03 21.72 -3.69
C HIS A 183 -0.39 20.35 -4.26
N ALA A 184 -1.40 19.77 -3.63
CA ALA A 184 -2.09 18.58 -4.12
C ALA A 184 -3.59 18.69 -3.80
N SER A 185 -4.44 18.06 -4.61
CA SER A 185 -5.88 18.01 -4.40
C SER A 185 -6.40 16.59 -4.39
N VAL A 186 -7.38 16.32 -3.52
CA VAL A 186 -8.02 15.01 -3.44
C VAL A 186 -9.01 14.87 -4.59
N ILE A 187 -8.80 13.87 -5.45
CA ILE A 187 -9.78 13.49 -6.47
C ILE A 187 -10.85 12.59 -5.84
N ARG A 188 -10.41 11.58 -5.08
CA ARG A 188 -11.29 10.59 -4.45
C ARG A 188 -10.64 9.95 -3.23
N THR A 189 -11.41 9.73 -2.18
CA THR A 189 -11.02 8.85 -1.07
C THR A 189 -11.64 7.47 -1.27
N TRP A 190 -10.81 6.43 -1.25
CA TRP A 190 -11.21 5.03 -1.46
C TRP A 190 -11.47 4.30 -0.14
N GLU A 191 -10.62 4.54 0.85
CA GLU A 191 -10.78 4.03 2.21
C GLU A 191 -10.67 5.20 3.18
N ASP A 192 -11.58 5.23 4.15
CA ASP A 192 -11.63 6.24 5.20
C ASP A 192 -12.00 5.54 6.52
N ALA A 193 -10.97 5.14 7.25
CA ALA A 193 -11.04 4.43 8.51
C ALA A 193 -10.46 5.27 9.66
N PRO A 194 -10.75 4.94 10.93
CA PRO A 194 -10.32 5.73 12.08
C PRO A 194 -8.79 5.99 12.18
N PHE A 195 -7.99 5.10 11.60
CA PHE A 195 -6.53 5.10 11.68
C PHE A 195 -5.84 5.03 10.29
N TYR A 196 -6.60 4.87 9.21
CA TYR A 196 -6.06 4.66 7.88
C TYR A 196 -6.94 5.31 6.82
N ALA A 197 -6.32 5.95 5.83
CA ALA A 197 -7.03 6.45 4.66
C ALA A 197 -6.19 6.28 3.39
N ARG A 198 -6.88 5.96 2.30
CA ARG A 198 -6.31 5.87 0.96
C ARG A 198 -7.06 6.78 0.01
N SER A 199 -6.33 7.58 -0.75
CA SER A 199 -6.89 8.55 -1.69
C SER A 199 -6.16 8.54 -3.02
N THR A 200 -6.88 8.91 -4.08
CA THR A 200 -6.31 9.35 -5.34
C THR A 200 -6.20 10.87 -5.34
N LEU A 201 -5.04 11.38 -5.70
CA LEU A 201 -4.72 12.81 -5.70
C LEU A 201 -4.35 13.29 -7.10
N ALA A 202 -4.70 14.53 -7.43
CA ALA A 202 -4.06 15.29 -8.49
C ALA A 202 -2.93 16.12 -7.88
N SER A 203 -1.74 16.08 -8.49
CA SER A 203 -0.59 16.86 -8.03
C SER A 203 0.38 17.10 -9.18
N ARG A 204 1.47 17.81 -8.89
CA ARG A 204 2.64 17.92 -9.77
C ARG A 204 3.85 17.42 -8.99
N LEU A 205 4.69 16.59 -9.62
CA LEU A 205 5.93 16.09 -9.05
C LEU A 205 7.03 16.23 -10.09
N PHE A 206 8.15 16.86 -9.72
CA PHE A 206 9.32 17.06 -10.58
C PHE A 206 8.97 17.72 -11.92
N GLY A 207 8.08 18.71 -11.87
CA GLY A 207 7.61 19.45 -13.03
C GLY A 207 6.50 18.76 -13.83
N GLU A 208 6.13 17.51 -13.53
CA GLU A 208 5.13 16.75 -14.30
C GLU A 208 3.77 16.66 -13.57
N PRO A 209 2.64 16.92 -14.25
CA PRO A 209 1.32 16.66 -13.68
C PRO A 209 1.11 15.15 -13.54
N VAL A 210 0.69 14.70 -12.36
CA VAL A 210 0.53 13.29 -12.04
C VAL A 210 -0.74 13.00 -11.25
N ILE A 211 -1.22 11.77 -11.41
CA ILE A 211 -2.26 11.17 -10.55
C ILE A 211 -1.54 10.25 -9.58
N ALA A 212 -1.64 10.57 -8.29
CA ALA A 212 -0.97 9.83 -7.22
C ALA A 212 -1.96 8.97 -6.45
N VAL A 213 -1.51 7.80 -6.00
CA VAL A 213 -2.12 7.09 -4.88
C VAL A 213 -1.43 7.56 -3.62
N GLN A 214 -2.20 7.87 -2.58
CA GLN A 214 -1.70 8.33 -1.29
C GLN A 214 -2.37 7.56 -0.16
N GLU A 215 -1.58 7.23 0.85
CA GLU A 215 -1.98 6.54 2.05
C GLU A 215 -1.51 7.32 3.28
N SER A 216 -2.39 7.46 4.27
CA SER A 216 -2.06 7.97 5.60
C SER A 216 -2.41 6.92 6.64
N LEU A 217 -1.52 6.71 7.60
CA LEU A 217 -1.65 5.75 8.68
C LEU A 217 -1.28 6.43 10.00
N ASP A 218 -2.17 6.33 10.99
CA ASP A 218 -1.99 6.82 12.36
C ASP A 218 -1.97 5.63 13.31
N LEU A 219 -0.78 5.30 13.81
CA LEU A 219 -0.55 4.12 14.64
C LEU A 219 -0.82 4.38 16.12
N ASP A 220 -0.83 5.63 16.56
CA ASP A 220 -1.35 6.00 17.88
C ASP A 220 -2.86 5.70 17.95
N ARG A 221 -3.59 6.05 16.87
CA ARG A 221 -5.00 5.68 16.73
C ARG A 221 -5.21 4.18 16.54
N PHE A 222 -4.39 3.53 15.71
CA PHE A 222 -4.47 2.08 15.53
C PHE A 222 -4.32 1.32 16.85
N ALA A 223 -3.35 1.70 17.69
CA ALA A 223 -3.10 1.06 18.99
C ALA A 223 -4.18 1.38 20.04
N SER A 224 -5.07 2.34 19.78
CA SER A 224 -6.11 2.71 20.74
C SER A 224 -7.10 1.55 20.97
N PRO A 225 -7.54 1.30 22.21
CA PRO A 225 -8.50 0.23 22.52
C PRO A 225 -9.81 0.36 21.75
N VAL A 226 -10.25 1.59 21.45
CA VAL A 226 -11.47 1.85 20.70
C VAL A 226 -11.34 1.36 19.26
N VAL A 227 -10.23 1.68 18.58
CA VAL A 227 -10.00 1.20 17.21
C VAL A 227 -9.81 -0.32 17.21
N GLN A 228 -9.01 -0.87 18.13
CA GLN A 228 -8.84 -2.32 18.25
C GLN A 228 -10.16 -3.06 18.48
N PHE A 229 -11.07 -2.48 19.25
CA PHE A 229 -12.43 -3.02 19.44
C PHE A 229 -13.26 -3.00 18.15
N MET A 230 -13.09 -1.98 17.29
CA MET A 230 -13.83 -1.86 16.02
C MET A 230 -13.30 -2.79 14.92
N LEU A 231 -12.01 -3.13 14.92
CA LEU A 231 -11.37 -3.89 13.84
C LEU A 231 -12.10 -5.20 13.46
N PRO A 232 -12.51 -6.06 14.42
CA PRO A 232 -13.17 -7.34 14.09
C PRO A 232 -14.49 -7.18 13.34
N TYR A 233 -15.18 -6.04 13.45
CA TYR A 233 -16.45 -5.80 12.75
C TYR A 233 -16.25 -5.48 11.27
N ARG A 234 -15.08 -4.93 10.91
CA ARG A 234 -14.71 -4.64 9.52
C ARG A 234 -13.93 -5.79 8.89
N ILE A 235 -13.08 -6.43 9.68
CA ILE A 235 -12.13 -7.47 9.25
C ILE A 235 -12.16 -8.61 10.29
N PRO A 236 -13.16 -9.52 10.23
CA PRO A 236 -13.25 -10.61 11.19
C PRO A 236 -12.12 -11.62 10.98
N ARG A 237 -11.44 -11.98 12.06
CA ARG A 237 -10.51 -13.11 12.05
C ARG A 237 -11.30 -14.41 12.05
N VAL A 238 -10.98 -15.29 11.12
CA VAL A 238 -11.51 -16.65 11.06
C VAL A 238 -10.35 -17.55 11.50
N GLY A 239 -10.56 -18.38 12.53
CA GLY A 239 -9.56 -19.34 13.01
C GLY A 239 -8.99 -20.19 11.89
#